data_AF-A0A968VEP8-F1
#
_entry.id   AF-A0A968VEP8-F1
#
_cell.length_a   1.000
_cell.length_b   1.000
_cell.length_c   1.000
_cell.angle_alpha   90.00
_cell.angle_beta   90.00
_cell.angle_gamma   90.00
#
_symmetry.space_group_name_H-M   'P 1'
#
loop_
_entity.id
_entity.type
_entity.pdbx_description
1 polymer ?
#
loop_
_entity_poly.entity_id
_entity_poly.type
_entity_poly.pdbx_seq_one_letter_code
_entity_poly.pdbx_strand_id
1 'polypeptide(L)'
;MRYEKLEGFLKNKQWKEADDETFRVMLEVLGKEKDDYFTREELLNFPCKDLLKIDGLWLEYSKINGVSKFGFSLQKEILKKCGYKLDGSDPPSEVWYDF
;
A
#
# COMPACT_ATOMS: atom_id res chain seq x y z
N MET A 1 1.85 17.31 -9.23
CA MET A 1 0.73 16.70 -8.48
C MET A 1 1.26 15.70 -7.45
N ARG A 2 0.60 15.54 -6.30
CA ARG A 2 1.01 14.70 -5.14
C ARG A 2 1.60 13.32 -5.50
N TYR A 3 1.04 12.67 -6.51
CA TYR A 3 1.36 11.29 -6.90
C TYR A 3 2.40 11.15 -8.03
N GLU A 4 2.88 12.25 -8.62
CA GLU A 4 3.70 12.19 -9.83
C GLU A 4 5.05 11.48 -9.61
N LYS A 5 5.68 11.69 -8.46
CA LYS A 5 6.95 11.02 -8.12
C LYS A 5 6.73 9.52 -7.95
N LEU A 6 5.70 9.13 -7.21
CA LEU A 6 5.33 7.72 -7.04
C LEU A 6 5.06 7.06 -8.39
N GLU A 7 4.25 7.70 -9.24
CA GLU A 7 3.96 7.23 -10.59
C GLU A 7 5.23 7.09 -11.44
N GLY A 8 6.17 8.05 -11.33
CA GLY A 8 7.46 8.00 -12.01
C GLY A 8 8.31 6.80 -11.58
N PHE A 9 8.48 6.59 -10.27
CA PHE A 9 9.25 5.45 -9.76
C PHE A 9 8.62 4.12 -10.15
N LEU A 10 7.29 4.00 -10.07
CA LEU A 10 6.56 2.81 -10.47
C LEU A 10 6.70 2.51 -11.96
N LYS A 11 6.54 3.52 -12.83
CA LYS A 11 6.76 3.39 -14.29
C LYS A 11 8.16 2.86 -14.61
N ASN A 12 9.17 3.33 -13.87
CA ASN A 12 10.56 2.94 -14.04
C ASN A 12 10.94 1.66 -13.30
N LYS A 13 9.99 0.99 -12.62
CA LYS A 13 10.21 -0.23 -11.83
C LYS A 13 11.24 -0.06 -10.71
N GLN A 14 11.36 1.15 -10.19
CA GLN A 14 12.20 1.51 -9.05
C GLN A 14 11.43 1.17 -7.77
N TRP A 15 11.30 -0.13 -7.47
CA TRP A 15 10.36 -0.62 -6.45
C TRP A 15 10.67 -0.10 -5.05
N LYS A 16 11.96 0.02 -4.70
CA LYS A 16 12.40 0.52 -3.40
C LYS A 16 12.01 1.98 -3.24
N GLU A 17 12.32 2.81 -4.23
CA GLU A 17 12.00 4.23 -4.21
C GLU A 17 10.49 4.48 -4.31
N ALA A 18 9.75 3.61 -5.01
CA ALA A 18 8.29 3.66 -5.04
C ALA A 18 7.67 3.30 -3.69
N ASP A 19 8.25 2.36 -2.94
CA ASP A 19 7.81 2.00 -1.59
C ASP A 19 8.07 3.16 -0.60
N ASP A 20 9.29 3.72 -0.60
CA ASP A 20 9.66 4.89 0.21
C ASP A 20 8.75 6.10 -0.11
N GLU A 21 8.47 6.33 -1.39
CA GLU A 21 7.59 7.42 -1.83
C GLU A 21 6.11 7.13 -1.51
N THR A 22 5.68 5.87 -1.51
CA THR A 22 4.33 5.48 -1.05
C THR A 22 4.15 5.88 0.41
N PHE A 23 5.12 5.55 1.27
CA PHE A 23 5.11 5.96 2.68
C PHE A 23 5.07 7.48 2.83
N ARG A 24 5.94 8.21 2.11
CA ARG A 24 5.97 9.68 2.12
C ARG A 24 4.64 10.30 1.68
N VAL A 25 4.01 9.78 0.63
CA VAL A 25 2.72 10.28 0.13
C VAL A 25 1.61 10.00 1.14
N MET A 26 1.60 8.84 1.78
CA MET A 26 0.61 8.53 2.83
C MET A 26 0.74 9.46 4.04
N LEU A 27 1.98 9.81 4.44
CA LEU A 27 2.21 10.85 5.46
C LEU A 27 1.66 12.21 5.02
N GLU A 28 1.92 12.62 3.78
CA GLU A 28 1.40 13.87 3.22
C GLU A 28 -0.14 13.91 3.19
N VAL A 29 -0.80 12.80 2.87
CA VAL A 29 -2.27 12.67 2.89
C VAL A 29 -2.83 12.91 4.30
N LEU A 30 -2.12 12.46 5.33
CA LEU A 30 -2.49 12.63 6.73
C LEU A 30 -2.02 13.97 7.31
N GLY A 31 -1.33 14.81 6.53
CA GLY A 31 -0.78 16.09 6.99
C GLY A 31 0.42 15.95 7.92
N LYS A 32 1.15 14.83 7.83
CA LYS A 32 2.32 14.51 8.66
C LYS A 32 3.64 14.89 8.00
N GLU A 33 4.70 15.02 8.80
CA GLU A 33 6.06 15.31 8.33
C GLU A 33 6.81 14.04 7.90
N LYS A 34 7.93 14.23 7.19
CA LYS A 34 8.63 13.20 6.39
C LYS A 34 9.18 12.00 7.20
N ASP A 35 9.34 12.10 8.51
CA ASP A 35 9.92 11.04 9.34
C ASP A 35 8.98 10.61 10.48
N ASP A 36 7.69 10.92 10.32
CA ASP A 36 6.66 10.55 11.27
C ASP A 36 6.14 9.12 11.01
N TYR A 37 5.34 8.59 11.93
CA TYR A 37 4.76 7.25 11.85
C TYR A 37 3.24 7.32 11.74
N PHE A 38 2.62 6.23 11.27
CA PHE A 38 1.17 6.09 11.31
C PHE A 38 0.73 5.51 12.65
N THR A 39 -0.32 6.08 13.23
CA THR A 39 -1.10 5.41 14.26
C THR A 39 -2.11 4.46 13.62
N ARG A 40 -2.56 3.46 14.37
CA ARG A 40 -3.61 2.55 13.92
C ARG A 40 -4.90 3.29 13.56
N GLU A 41 -5.27 4.29 14.35
CA GLU A 41 -6.50 5.09 14.12
C GLU A 41 -6.44 5.85 12.79
N GLU A 42 -5.28 6.43 12.44
CA GLU A 42 -5.10 7.12 11.16
C GLU A 42 -5.22 6.16 9.98
N LEU A 43 -4.67 4.95 10.07
CA LEU A 43 -4.78 3.96 9.00
C LEU A 43 -6.22 3.43 8.85
N LEU A 44 -6.94 3.24 9.96
CA LEU A 44 -8.36 2.83 9.93
C LEU A 44 -9.26 3.90 9.31
N ASN A 45 -8.88 5.18 9.43
CA ASN A 45 -9.62 6.32 8.89
C ASN A 45 -8.97 6.92 7.64
N PHE A 46 -8.02 6.22 7.01
CA PHE A 46 -7.26 6.75 5.89
C PHE A 46 -8.19 7.10 4.71
N PRO A 47 -8.04 8.28 4.07
CA PRO A 47 -8.92 8.69 2.98
C PRO A 47 -8.99 7.68 1.84
N CYS A 48 -10.18 7.10 1.62
CA CYS A 48 -10.35 6.03 0.64
C CYS A 48 -9.95 6.44 -0.78
N LYS A 49 -10.18 7.71 -1.17
CA LYS A 49 -9.82 8.23 -2.49
C LYS A 49 -8.32 8.17 -2.74
N ASP A 50 -7.53 8.56 -1.73
CA ASP A 50 -6.08 8.55 -1.81
C ASP A 50 -5.54 7.10 -1.76
N LEU A 51 -6.11 6.23 -0.92
CA LEU A 51 -5.75 4.81 -0.87
C LEU A 51 -5.99 4.11 -2.22
N LEU A 52 -7.16 4.32 -2.82
CA LEU A 52 -7.50 3.77 -4.14
C LEU A 52 -6.59 4.32 -5.24
N LYS A 53 -6.15 5.58 -5.13
CA LYS A 53 -5.22 6.17 -6.09
C LYS A 53 -3.84 5.51 -6.01
N ILE A 54 -3.32 5.31 -4.80
CA ILE A 54 -2.03 4.63 -4.57
C ILE A 54 -2.11 3.18 -5.04
N ASP A 55 -3.15 2.44 -4.63
CA ASP A 55 -3.36 1.04 -5.04
C ASP A 55 -3.45 0.91 -6.57
N GLY A 56 -4.20 1.80 -7.22
CA GLY A 56 -4.33 1.81 -8.68
C GLY A 56 -3.00 2.01 -9.41
N LEU A 57 -2.10 2.84 -8.88
CA LEU A 57 -0.76 3.03 -9.47
C LEU A 57 0.09 1.75 -9.34
N TRP A 58 0.10 1.14 -8.16
CA TRP A 58 0.83 -0.13 -7.94
C TRP A 58 0.29 -1.25 -8.82
N LEU A 59 -1.03 -1.41 -8.90
CA LEU A 59 -1.66 -2.41 -9.75
C LEU A 59 -1.32 -2.22 -11.23
N GLU A 60 -1.34 -0.97 -11.71
CA GLU A 60 -1.11 -0.67 -13.13
C GLU A 60 0.34 -0.94 -13.53
N TYR A 61 1.30 -0.43 -12.77
CA TYR A 61 2.72 -0.47 -13.16
C TYR A 61 3.46 -1.73 -12.71
N SER A 62 2.85 -2.56 -11.84
CA SER A 62 3.40 -3.87 -11.46
C SER A 62 2.96 -5.04 -12.35
N LYS A 63 2.27 -4.78 -13.47
CA LYS A 63 1.82 -5.85 -14.37
C LYS A 63 2.99 -6.58 -15.01
N ILE A 64 3.07 -7.88 -14.80
CA ILE A 64 3.98 -8.80 -15.49
C ILE A 64 3.12 -9.83 -16.22
N ASN A 65 3.28 -9.92 -17.55
CA ASN A 65 2.46 -10.75 -18.42
C ASN A 65 0.94 -10.48 -18.24
N GLY A 66 0.58 -9.21 -18.10
CA GLY A 66 -0.82 -8.78 -17.91
C GLY A 66 -1.36 -8.96 -16.49
N VAL A 67 -0.58 -9.51 -15.56
CA VAL A 67 -1.01 -9.78 -14.18
C VAL A 67 -0.30 -8.83 -13.21
N SER A 68 -1.07 -8.01 -12.49
CA SER A 68 -0.56 -7.14 -11.42
C SER A 68 0.11 -7.98 -10.34
N LYS A 69 1.27 -7.54 -9.87
CA LYS A 69 2.07 -8.26 -8.87
C LYS A 69 2.07 -7.60 -7.49
N PHE A 70 1.79 -6.29 -7.43
CA PHE A 70 1.81 -5.49 -6.22
C PHE A 70 0.57 -4.60 -6.11
N GLY A 71 0.13 -4.33 -4.89
CA GLY A 71 -1.04 -3.52 -4.56
C GLY A 71 -1.67 -3.94 -3.23
N PHE A 72 -2.27 -2.99 -2.52
CA PHE A 72 -3.00 -3.23 -1.27
C PHE A 72 -4.22 -4.12 -1.48
N SER A 73 -4.93 -3.96 -2.60
CA SER A 73 -6.06 -4.83 -2.95
C SER A 73 -5.63 -6.28 -3.18
N LEU A 74 -4.44 -6.49 -3.74
CA LEU A 74 -3.87 -7.83 -3.91
C LEU A 74 -3.49 -8.43 -2.55
N GLN A 75 -2.83 -7.67 -1.68
CA GLN A 75 -2.50 -8.10 -0.31
C GLN A 75 -3.78 -8.46 0.48
N LYS A 76 -4.83 -7.64 0.38
CA LYS A 76 -6.14 -7.90 0.98
C LYS A 76 -6.73 -9.25 0.54
N GLU A 77 -6.67 -9.57 -0.75
CA GLU A 77 -7.18 -10.85 -1.26
C GLU A 77 -6.30 -12.04 -0.85
N ILE A 78 -4.98 -11.86 -0.72
CA ILE A 78 -4.08 -12.89 -0.17
C ILE A 78 -4.43 -13.16 1.30
N LEU A 79 -4.54 -12.11 2.13
CA LEU A 79 -4.90 -12.23 3.55
C LEU A 79 -6.24 -12.98 3.73
N LYS A 80 -7.26 -12.63 2.94
CA LYS A 80 -8.55 -13.34 2.97
C LYS A 80 -8.40 -14.84 2.65
N LYS A 81 -7.56 -15.19 1.66
CA LYS A 81 -7.30 -16.59 1.30
C LYS A 81 -6.55 -17.36 2.39
N CYS A 82 -5.73 -16.67 3.17
CA CYS A 82 -5.09 -17.21 4.37
C CYS A 82 -6.05 -17.32 5.57
N GLY A 83 -7.35 -17.05 5.40
CA GLY A 83 -8.35 -17.13 6.48
C GLY A 83 -8.39 -15.92 7.41
N TYR A 84 -7.71 -14.82 7.05
CA TYR A 84 -7.67 -13.63 7.87
C TYR A 84 -8.99 -12.85 7.85
N LYS A 85 -9.41 -12.34 9.01
CA LYS A 85 -10.58 -11.48 9.17
C LYS A 85 -10.18 -10.02 8.98
N LEU A 86 -10.85 -9.33 8.05
CA LEU A 86 -10.60 -7.93 7.75
C LEU A 86 -11.41 -7.00 8.68
N ASP A 87 -11.21 -7.11 9.98
CA ASP A 87 -11.86 -6.27 11.00
C ASP A 87 -10.97 -5.11 11.49
N GLY A 88 -9.82 -4.95 10.84
CA GLY A 88 -8.84 -3.91 11.16
C GLY A 88 -7.92 -4.27 12.32
N SER A 89 -8.02 -5.46 12.95
CA SER A 89 -6.96 -5.95 13.84
C SER A 89 -5.69 -6.24 13.05
N ASP A 90 -4.58 -6.42 13.77
CA ASP A 90 -3.37 -6.97 13.17
C ASP A 90 -3.52 -8.50 13.03
N PRO A 91 -2.99 -9.10 11.94
CA PRO A 91 -3.02 -10.54 11.80
C PRO A 91 -2.27 -11.22 12.95
N PRO A 92 -2.82 -12.32 13.51
CA PRO A 92 -2.13 -13.06 14.54
C PRO A 92 -0.78 -13.53 14.02
N SER A 93 0.24 -13.52 14.88
CA SER A 93 1.63 -13.82 14.52
C SER A 93 1.80 -15.13 13.76
N GLU A 94 0.92 -16.10 14.03
CA GLU A 94 0.82 -17.42 13.37
C GLU A 94 0.71 -17.33 11.84
N VAL A 95 0.00 -16.34 11.29
CA VAL A 95 -0.15 -16.15 9.83
C VAL A 95 1.19 -15.86 9.15
N TRP A 96 2.15 -15.27 9.87
CA TRP A 96 3.48 -14.95 9.35
C TRP A 96 4.43 -16.14 9.38
N TYR A 97 4.13 -17.19 10.15
CA TYR A 97 4.95 -18.41 10.26
C TYR A 97 4.55 -19.51 9.28
N ASP A 98 3.41 -19.37 8.61
CA ASP A 98 2.96 -20.28 7.54
C ASP A 98 3.66 -20.04 6.18
N PHE A 99 4.61 -19.08 6.13
CA PHE A 99 5.42 -18.73 4.96
C PHE A 99 6.87 -19.18 5.09
#